data_AF-A0A6G3SGJ6-F1
#
_entry.id   AF-A0A6G3SGJ6-F1
#
_cell.length_a   1.000
_cell.length_b   1.000
_cell.length_c   1.000
_cell.angle_alpha   90.00
_cell.angle_beta   90.00
_cell.angle_gamma   90.00
#
_symmetry.space_group_name_H-M   'P 1'
#
loop_
_entity.id
_entity.type
_entity.pdbx_description
1 polymer ?
#
loop_
_entity_poly.entity_id
_entity_poly.type
_entity_poly.pdbx_seq_one_letter_code
_entity_poly.pdbx_strand_id
1 'polypeptide(L)'
;RHLVTSHGARRLLLVSRRGAAADGAGALAEELTALGAHVRVAACDVTERAAVQDLLAGIDTDAPLTAVIHAAGVLDDGTLDTLTAARTTRVLAPKVDAALHLHELTRDLDLSAFVLFSSAAPLLGGQGQGNYAAANSVLDALARARHSAGLPAHSLAWGLWTVGMAGILGGEGAEQYARQIRARLGLIPIDPDSGMALFDHALATGRATPTTALLDTAALTDLARGGTLPAVLRGMIKVPAAAASAGVGLAQQLAALPDTDRDGVILREVRHVASAVLGHLSGDAIDPHAPFTELGFDSLGAVEFRNRLGQLTGLTLPPTLVFDHATAADVAKLVRSLIEESETGVVEQAPAGVRGTLTDLVSAAQRRGELAAALPLLSASSELMTSYSVDEAAARRPAAQLLARGAAAPALICIPSFLAGSGPHQFARLARELGRERQVSALRLPGMRASDDLPATWAAAIESLAATVASELERGPVALIGYSAGGALAHAVARRIEDGGGELAGVAMIDTYSPQDVELNRRVLTDALGQILLRDNALTPVDDHGLVAMGGYVRIYAEREAEPIAAPTLNLRATVTLSSFGDVEPVPAWQHDGPVGHIEGDHFSIIEEQAAETAAHLRHWLDSLSGS
;
A
#
# COMPACT_ATOMS: atom_id res chain seq x y z
N ARG A 1 -31.99 -11.31 -14.66
CA ARG A 1 -33.21 -10.48 -14.75
C ARG A 1 -33.33 -9.89 -16.14
N HIS A 2 -32.43 -8.98 -16.54
CA HIS A 2 -32.41 -8.33 -17.86
C HIS A 2 -32.64 -9.27 -19.07
N LEU A 3 -32.00 -10.44 -19.09
CA LEU A 3 -32.20 -11.42 -20.16
C LEU A 3 -33.65 -11.92 -20.29
N VAL A 4 -34.37 -12.08 -19.18
CA VAL A 4 -35.76 -12.58 -19.19
C VAL A 4 -36.71 -11.49 -19.66
N THR A 5 -36.53 -10.27 -19.15
CA THR A 5 -37.43 -9.15 -19.36
C THR A 5 -37.21 -8.47 -20.71
N SER A 6 -35.95 -8.29 -21.11
CA SER A 6 -35.55 -7.47 -22.27
C SER A 6 -35.17 -8.31 -23.48
N HIS A 7 -34.62 -9.51 -23.27
CA HIS A 7 -34.20 -10.42 -24.35
C HIS A 7 -35.10 -11.65 -24.50
N GLY A 8 -36.17 -11.75 -23.70
CA GLY A 8 -37.15 -12.83 -23.83
C GLY A 8 -36.61 -14.22 -23.46
N ALA A 9 -35.51 -14.32 -22.71
CA ALA A 9 -34.98 -15.61 -22.28
C ALA A 9 -36.01 -16.33 -21.37
N ARG A 10 -36.41 -17.55 -21.74
CA ARG A 10 -37.40 -18.35 -21.00
C ARG A 10 -36.84 -19.60 -20.35
N ARG A 11 -35.62 -20.02 -20.69
CA ARG A 11 -34.95 -21.16 -20.05
C ARG A 11 -33.55 -20.70 -19.65
N LEU A 12 -33.25 -20.77 -18.36
CA LEU A 12 -31.98 -20.29 -17.80
C LEU A 12 -31.31 -21.43 -17.04
N LEU A 13 -30.04 -21.66 -17.37
CA LEU A 13 -29.14 -22.51 -16.59
C LEU A 13 -28.16 -21.59 -15.84
N LEU A 14 -28.35 -21.44 -14.53
CA LEU A 14 -27.47 -20.65 -13.68
C LEU A 14 -26.42 -21.59 -13.07
N VAL A 15 -25.15 -21.28 -13.33
CA VAL A 15 -24.04 -22.17 -12.98
C VAL A 15 -23.08 -21.45 -12.05
N SER A 16 -22.73 -22.11 -10.94
CA SER A 16 -21.63 -21.69 -10.07
C SER A 16 -21.07 -22.90 -9.33
N ARG A 17 -19.89 -22.77 -8.72
CA ARG A 17 -19.28 -23.86 -7.91
C ARG A 17 -20.20 -24.35 -6.79
N ARG A 18 -20.94 -23.45 -6.15
CA ARG A 18 -21.86 -23.77 -5.04
C ARG A 18 -23.27 -24.15 -5.51
N GLY A 19 -23.64 -23.88 -6.76
CA GLY A 19 -24.98 -24.13 -7.29
C GLY A 19 -26.08 -23.55 -6.41
N ALA A 20 -27.07 -24.37 -6.04
CA ALA A 20 -28.19 -23.96 -5.19
C ALA A 20 -27.78 -23.59 -3.75
N ALA A 21 -26.59 -24.01 -3.30
CA ALA A 21 -26.04 -23.63 -2.00
C ALA A 21 -25.33 -22.25 -2.02
N ALA A 22 -25.32 -21.55 -3.16
CA ALA A 22 -24.83 -20.17 -3.20
C ALA A 22 -25.82 -19.22 -2.52
N ASP A 23 -25.29 -18.26 -1.77
CA ASP A 23 -26.09 -17.26 -1.06
C ASP A 23 -26.98 -16.49 -2.05
N GLY A 24 -28.28 -16.43 -1.77
CA GLY A 24 -29.27 -15.76 -2.62
C GLY A 24 -29.70 -16.51 -3.89
N ALA A 25 -29.16 -17.70 -4.19
CA ALA A 25 -29.51 -18.45 -5.41
C ALA A 25 -30.99 -18.85 -5.47
N GLY A 26 -31.56 -19.31 -4.34
CA GLY A 26 -32.98 -19.66 -4.25
C GLY A 26 -33.91 -18.48 -4.54
N ALA A 27 -33.70 -17.37 -3.85
CA ALA A 27 -34.48 -16.13 -4.05
C ALA A 27 -34.37 -15.61 -5.50
N LEU A 28 -33.17 -15.66 -6.11
CA LEU A 28 -33.00 -15.28 -7.51
C LEU A 28 -33.75 -16.22 -8.46
N ALA A 29 -33.71 -17.53 -8.22
CA ALA A 29 -34.42 -18.50 -9.05
C ALA A 29 -35.95 -18.32 -8.98
N GLU A 30 -36.48 -18.08 -7.78
CA GLU A 30 -37.91 -17.77 -7.56
C GLU A 30 -38.32 -16.49 -8.30
N GLU A 31 -37.54 -15.42 -8.17
CA GLU A 31 -37.81 -14.16 -8.84
C GLU A 31 -37.81 -14.29 -10.36
N LEU A 32 -36.81 -14.96 -10.93
CA LEU A 32 -36.73 -15.21 -12.37
C LEU A 32 -37.88 -16.10 -12.86
N THR A 33 -38.33 -17.04 -12.02
CA THR A 33 -39.51 -17.86 -12.31
C THR A 33 -40.79 -17.03 -12.31
N ALA A 34 -40.95 -16.11 -11.36
CA ALA A 34 -42.05 -15.16 -11.33
C ALA A 34 -42.05 -14.22 -12.56
N LEU A 35 -40.87 -13.91 -13.10
CA LEU A 35 -40.70 -13.18 -14.37
C LEU A 35 -40.96 -14.03 -15.63
N GLY A 36 -41.31 -15.31 -15.46
CA GLY A 36 -41.72 -16.20 -16.55
C GLY A 36 -40.60 -17.05 -17.16
N ALA A 37 -39.47 -17.24 -16.47
CA ALA A 37 -38.41 -18.14 -16.91
C ALA A 37 -38.43 -19.49 -16.18
N HIS A 38 -38.10 -20.57 -16.87
CA HIS A 38 -37.74 -21.84 -16.27
C HIS A 38 -36.27 -21.82 -15.87
N VAL A 39 -35.99 -21.86 -14.56
CA VAL A 39 -34.63 -21.73 -14.03
C VAL A 39 -34.14 -23.06 -13.48
N ARG A 40 -32.96 -23.50 -13.96
CA ARG A 40 -32.20 -24.59 -13.38
C ARG A 40 -30.91 -24.03 -12.79
N VAL A 41 -30.68 -24.27 -11.50
CA VAL A 41 -29.43 -23.92 -10.83
C VAL A 41 -28.56 -25.17 -10.73
N ALA A 42 -27.32 -25.11 -11.23
CA ALA A 42 -26.40 -26.24 -11.23
C ALA A 42 -25.10 -25.90 -10.48
N ALA A 43 -24.65 -26.84 -9.65
CA ALA A 43 -23.31 -26.82 -9.09
C ALA A 43 -22.34 -27.38 -10.13
N CYS A 44 -21.44 -26.55 -10.64
CA CYS A 44 -20.41 -26.96 -11.59
C CYS A 44 -19.24 -25.98 -11.50
N ASP A 45 -18.03 -26.53 -11.38
CA ASP A 45 -16.82 -25.74 -11.55
C ASP A 45 -16.45 -25.69 -13.03
N VAL A 46 -16.57 -24.50 -13.61
CA VAL A 46 -16.30 -24.30 -15.05
C VAL A 46 -14.82 -24.35 -15.39
N THR A 47 -13.93 -24.35 -14.39
CA THR A 47 -12.50 -24.59 -14.58
C THR A 47 -12.19 -26.08 -14.82
N GLU A 48 -13.14 -26.98 -14.58
CA GLU A 48 -12.98 -28.42 -14.79
C GLU A 48 -13.68 -28.86 -16.08
N ARG A 49 -12.90 -29.19 -17.12
CA ARG A 49 -13.43 -29.53 -18.45
C ARG A 49 -14.48 -30.64 -18.42
N ALA A 50 -14.21 -31.71 -17.68
CA ALA A 50 -15.11 -32.85 -17.57
C ALA A 50 -16.46 -32.45 -16.93
N ALA A 51 -16.43 -31.59 -15.91
CA ALA A 51 -17.65 -31.10 -15.26
C ALA A 51 -18.49 -30.24 -16.20
N VAL A 52 -17.86 -29.42 -17.05
CA VAL A 52 -18.56 -28.64 -18.09
C VAL A 52 -19.17 -29.56 -19.14
N GLN A 53 -18.44 -30.60 -19.56
CA GLN A 53 -18.93 -31.57 -20.53
C GLN A 53 -20.17 -32.30 -20.00
N ASP A 54 -20.14 -32.79 -18.76
CA ASP A 54 -21.28 -33.46 -18.12
C ASP A 54 -22.48 -32.52 -17.96
N LEU A 55 -22.22 -31.25 -17.60
CA LEU A 55 -23.27 -30.24 -17.50
C LEU A 55 -23.97 -29.99 -18.83
N LEU A 56 -23.21 -29.90 -19.92
CA LEU A 56 -23.72 -29.68 -21.28
C LEU A 56 -24.46 -30.91 -21.82
N ALA A 57 -23.97 -32.12 -21.52
CA ALA A 57 -24.65 -33.36 -21.89
C ALA A 57 -26.02 -33.52 -21.21
N GLY A 58 -26.22 -32.88 -20.06
CA GLY A 58 -27.51 -32.84 -19.35
C GLY A 58 -28.50 -31.77 -19.85
N ILE A 59 -28.20 -31.07 -20.95
CA ILE A 59 -29.13 -30.11 -21.58
C ILE A 59 -30.10 -30.87 -22.49
N ASP A 60 -31.39 -30.57 -22.33
CA ASP A 60 -32.48 -31.18 -23.09
C ASP A 60 -32.33 -30.91 -24.60
N THR A 61 -32.40 -31.96 -25.42
CA THR A 61 -32.30 -31.88 -26.88
C THR A 61 -33.47 -31.12 -27.50
N ASP A 62 -34.64 -31.11 -26.86
CA ASP A 62 -35.81 -30.34 -27.30
C ASP A 62 -35.71 -28.84 -26.93
N ALA A 63 -34.65 -28.48 -26.20
CA ALA A 63 -34.38 -27.12 -25.74
C ALA A 63 -32.87 -26.85 -25.72
N PRO A 64 -32.23 -26.83 -26.90
CA PRO A 64 -30.79 -26.75 -27.02
C PRO A 64 -30.25 -25.45 -26.42
N LEU A 65 -28.97 -25.49 -26.03
CA LEU A 65 -28.25 -24.31 -25.59
C LEU A 65 -28.11 -23.32 -26.76
N THR A 66 -28.65 -22.12 -26.60
CA THR A 66 -28.64 -21.07 -27.65
C THR A 66 -27.76 -19.87 -27.31
N ALA A 67 -27.33 -19.73 -26.06
CA ALA A 67 -26.48 -18.63 -25.63
C ALA A 67 -25.60 -19.02 -24.44
N VAL A 68 -24.36 -18.51 -24.43
CA VAL A 68 -23.43 -18.62 -23.30
C VAL A 68 -23.10 -17.22 -22.80
N ILE A 69 -23.24 -17.00 -21.50
CA ILE A 69 -22.82 -15.76 -20.83
C ILE A 69 -21.89 -16.13 -19.69
N HIS A 70 -20.61 -15.85 -19.88
CA HIS A 70 -19.55 -16.15 -18.93
C HIS A 70 -19.23 -14.91 -18.10
N ALA A 71 -19.71 -14.91 -16.85
CA ALA A 71 -19.53 -13.82 -15.88
C ALA A 71 -18.68 -14.21 -14.66
N ALA A 72 -17.99 -15.36 -14.72
CA ALA A 72 -17.16 -15.82 -13.60
C ALA A 72 -15.83 -15.05 -13.54
N GLY A 73 -15.37 -14.82 -12.31
CA GLY A 73 -14.11 -14.14 -12.06
C GLY A 73 -13.86 -13.95 -10.57
N VAL A 74 -12.59 -13.80 -10.22
CA VAL A 74 -12.12 -13.43 -8.89
C VAL A 74 -10.99 -12.41 -9.04
N LEU A 75 -10.77 -11.60 -8.01
CA LEU A 75 -9.64 -10.69 -7.90
C LEU A 75 -8.66 -11.23 -6.86
N ASP A 76 -7.38 -11.01 -7.11
CA ASP A 76 -6.28 -11.33 -6.18
C ASP A 76 -5.13 -10.39 -6.53
N ASP A 77 -5.32 -9.12 -6.15
CA ASP A 77 -4.51 -8.00 -6.64
C ASP A 77 -3.11 -8.02 -6.00
N GLY A 78 -2.08 -7.86 -6.83
CA GLY A 78 -0.68 -7.80 -6.45
C GLY A 78 0.14 -7.09 -7.53
N THR A 79 1.20 -6.40 -7.12
CA THR A 79 2.18 -5.87 -8.05
C THR A 79 2.87 -7.01 -8.82
N LEU A 80 3.40 -6.76 -10.02
CA LEU A 80 3.95 -7.83 -10.87
C LEU A 80 5.05 -8.65 -10.17
N ASP A 81 5.81 -8.01 -9.30
CA ASP A 81 6.87 -8.58 -8.46
C ASP A 81 6.34 -9.41 -7.27
N THR A 82 5.15 -9.09 -6.74
CA THR A 82 4.53 -9.81 -5.62
C THR A 82 3.53 -10.88 -6.05
N LEU A 83 3.21 -10.95 -7.35
CA LEU A 83 2.32 -11.98 -7.90
C LEU A 83 3.01 -13.35 -7.90
N THR A 84 2.49 -14.26 -7.09
CA THR A 84 2.92 -15.66 -7.11
C THR A 84 2.18 -16.44 -8.20
N ALA A 85 2.74 -17.60 -8.58
CA ALA A 85 2.08 -18.52 -9.49
C ALA A 85 0.68 -18.92 -8.99
N ALA A 86 0.53 -19.18 -7.68
CA ALA A 86 -0.76 -19.55 -7.08
C ALA A 86 -1.81 -18.43 -7.19
N ARG A 87 -1.44 -17.18 -6.90
CA ARG A 87 -2.34 -16.01 -7.04
C ARG A 87 -2.72 -15.76 -8.50
N THR A 88 -1.77 -15.97 -9.41
CA THR A 88 -2.00 -15.86 -10.85
C THR A 88 -2.98 -16.94 -11.33
N THR A 89 -2.73 -18.22 -11.03
CA THR A 89 -3.61 -19.33 -11.39
C THR A 89 -5.03 -19.15 -10.84
N ARG A 90 -5.16 -18.68 -9.60
CA ARG A 90 -6.47 -18.41 -8.96
C ARG A 90 -7.33 -17.42 -9.78
N VAL A 91 -6.71 -16.39 -10.35
CA VAL A 91 -7.40 -15.36 -11.14
C VAL A 91 -7.62 -15.80 -12.59
N LEU A 92 -6.64 -16.49 -13.18
CA LEU A 92 -6.71 -16.95 -14.57
C LEU A 92 -7.74 -18.07 -14.73
N ALA A 93 -7.75 -19.09 -13.87
CA ALA A 93 -8.57 -20.29 -14.04
C ALA A 93 -10.06 -20.01 -14.30
N PRO A 94 -10.79 -19.23 -13.45
CA PRO A 94 -12.22 -18.99 -13.65
C PRO A 94 -12.54 -18.14 -14.88
N LYS A 95 -11.55 -17.53 -15.54
CA LYS A 95 -11.73 -16.75 -16.78
C LYS A 95 -11.19 -17.50 -18.00
N VAL A 96 -9.90 -17.81 -17.99
CA VAL A 96 -9.17 -18.40 -19.10
C VAL A 96 -9.61 -19.84 -19.35
N ASP A 97 -9.41 -20.74 -18.39
CA ASP A 97 -9.72 -22.17 -18.55
C ASP A 97 -11.21 -22.35 -18.82
N ALA A 98 -12.05 -21.66 -18.03
CA ALA A 98 -13.50 -21.68 -18.22
C ALA A 98 -13.94 -21.22 -19.62
N ALA A 99 -13.40 -20.11 -20.14
CA ALA A 99 -13.76 -19.61 -21.46
C ALA A 99 -13.26 -20.53 -22.58
N LEU A 100 -12.07 -21.14 -22.42
CA LEU A 100 -11.54 -22.14 -23.37
C LEU A 100 -12.39 -23.41 -23.38
N HIS A 101 -12.77 -23.94 -22.22
CA HIS A 101 -13.65 -25.10 -22.12
C HIS A 101 -15.00 -24.84 -22.78
N LEU A 102 -15.63 -23.70 -22.46
CA LEU A 102 -16.89 -23.30 -23.08
C LEU A 102 -16.73 -23.15 -24.60
N HIS A 103 -15.68 -22.47 -25.06
CA HIS A 103 -15.41 -22.29 -26.48
C HIS A 103 -15.32 -23.63 -27.23
N GLU A 104 -14.54 -24.57 -26.70
CA GLU A 104 -14.28 -25.85 -27.36
C GLU A 104 -15.51 -26.77 -27.31
N LEU A 105 -16.19 -26.85 -26.16
CA LEU A 105 -17.33 -27.76 -25.97
C LEU A 105 -18.62 -27.25 -26.61
N THR A 106 -18.72 -25.94 -26.89
CA THR A 106 -19.87 -25.34 -27.58
C THR A 106 -19.52 -24.84 -28.99
N ARG A 107 -18.38 -25.26 -29.56
CA ARG A 107 -17.91 -24.76 -30.87
C ARG A 107 -18.89 -25.07 -31.99
N ASP A 108 -19.41 -26.29 -32.00
CA ASP A 108 -20.26 -26.83 -33.06
C ASP A 108 -21.77 -26.67 -32.77
N LEU A 109 -22.11 -25.96 -31.69
CA LEU A 109 -23.50 -25.63 -31.36
C LEU A 109 -23.93 -24.35 -32.09
N ASP A 110 -25.19 -24.30 -32.51
CA ASP A 110 -25.81 -23.13 -33.13
C ASP A 110 -26.16 -22.06 -32.09
N LEU A 111 -25.13 -21.46 -31.49
CA LEU A 111 -25.28 -20.38 -30.53
C LEU A 111 -25.65 -19.09 -31.26
N SER A 112 -26.60 -18.35 -30.70
CA SER A 112 -26.90 -16.97 -31.08
C SER A 112 -26.00 -15.94 -30.38
N ALA A 113 -25.45 -16.30 -29.20
CA ALA A 113 -24.60 -15.41 -28.41
C ALA A 113 -23.55 -16.18 -27.61
N PHE A 114 -22.34 -15.62 -27.54
CA PHE A 114 -21.27 -16.07 -26.65
C PHE A 114 -20.63 -14.83 -26.03
N VAL A 115 -21.03 -14.48 -24.81
CA VAL A 115 -20.66 -13.22 -24.17
C VAL A 115 -19.69 -13.49 -23.01
N LEU A 116 -18.53 -12.88 -23.07
CA LEU A 116 -17.47 -12.94 -22.05
C LEU A 116 -17.45 -11.61 -21.30
N PHE A 117 -17.54 -11.65 -19.96
CA PHE A 117 -17.39 -10.47 -19.13
C PHE A 117 -15.90 -10.23 -18.88
N SER A 118 -15.33 -9.35 -19.70
CA SER A 118 -13.96 -8.85 -19.57
C SER A 118 -13.94 -7.57 -18.72
N SER A 119 -12.82 -6.87 -18.74
CA SER A 119 -12.62 -5.60 -18.02
C SER A 119 -11.92 -4.60 -18.93
N ALA A 120 -12.00 -3.31 -18.60
CA ALA A 120 -11.17 -2.27 -19.21
C ALA A 120 -9.69 -2.32 -18.76
N ALA A 121 -9.35 -3.13 -17.73
CA ALA A 121 -7.99 -3.27 -17.20
C ALA A 121 -6.91 -3.63 -18.24
N PRO A 122 -7.14 -4.50 -19.25
CA PRO A 122 -6.19 -4.73 -20.35
C PRO A 122 -5.83 -3.47 -21.14
N LEU A 123 -6.75 -2.51 -21.24
CA LEU A 123 -6.60 -1.29 -22.04
C LEU A 123 -6.06 -0.11 -21.23
N LEU A 124 -6.57 0.05 -20.00
CA LEU A 124 -6.33 1.23 -19.16
C LEU A 124 -5.37 0.95 -18.00
N GLY A 125 -5.04 -0.33 -17.78
CA GLY A 125 -4.36 -0.78 -16.57
C GLY A 125 -5.28 -0.85 -15.37
N GLY A 126 -4.80 -1.50 -14.31
CA GLY A 126 -5.41 -1.53 -12.99
C GLY A 126 -4.30 -1.71 -11.96
N GLN A 127 -4.42 -1.04 -10.80
CA GLN A 127 -3.39 -1.10 -9.77
C GLN A 127 -3.32 -2.51 -9.18
N GLY A 128 -2.14 -3.14 -9.25
CA GLY A 128 -1.97 -4.52 -8.79
C GLY A 128 -2.75 -5.57 -9.61
N GLN A 129 -3.28 -5.22 -10.78
CA GLN A 129 -4.17 -6.11 -11.53
C GLN A 129 -3.49 -6.75 -12.73
N GLY A 130 -2.19 -7.07 -12.63
CA GLY A 130 -1.42 -7.68 -13.73
C GLY A 130 -1.98 -9.03 -14.16
N ASN A 131 -2.26 -9.92 -13.20
CA ASN A 131 -2.91 -11.22 -13.42
C ASN A 131 -4.34 -11.07 -13.99
N TYR A 132 -5.12 -10.13 -13.46
CA TYR A 132 -6.49 -9.88 -13.90
C TYR A 132 -6.54 -9.29 -15.32
N ALA A 133 -5.67 -8.33 -15.64
CA ALA A 133 -5.53 -7.77 -16.97
C ALA A 133 -5.08 -8.86 -17.97
N ALA A 134 -4.16 -9.75 -17.58
CA ALA A 134 -3.77 -10.88 -18.42
C ALA A 134 -4.95 -11.84 -18.70
N ALA A 135 -5.70 -12.23 -17.67
CA ALA A 135 -6.87 -13.10 -17.82
C ALA A 135 -7.93 -12.50 -18.75
N ASN A 136 -8.24 -11.21 -18.59
CA ASN A 136 -9.21 -10.51 -19.44
C ASN A 136 -8.70 -10.31 -20.89
N SER A 137 -7.40 -10.11 -21.07
CA SER A 137 -6.78 -10.04 -22.42
C SER A 137 -6.97 -11.33 -23.21
N VAL A 138 -6.97 -12.49 -22.53
CA VAL A 138 -7.25 -13.79 -23.14
C VAL A 138 -8.71 -13.89 -23.58
N LEU A 139 -9.66 -13.40 -22.78
CA LEU A 139 -11.08 -13.33 -23.18
C LEU A 139 -11.26 -12.46 -24.43
N ASP A 140 -10.59 -11.31 -24.49
CA ASP A 140 -10.63 -10.41 -25.64
C ASP A 140 -10.04 -11.07 -26.89
N ALA A 141 -8.93 -11.80 -26.74
CA ALA A 141 -8.32 -12.55 -27.83
C ALA A 141 -9.21 -13.69 -28.31
N LEU A 142 -9.84 -14.44 -27.40
CA LEU A 142 -10.75 -15.53 -27.72
C LEU A 142 -11.99 -15.04 -28.47
N ALA A 143 -12.57 -13.90 -28.04
CA ALA A 143 -13.71 -13.33 -28.75
C ALA A 143 -13.35 -12.89 -30.18
N ARG A 144 -12.18 -12.25 -30.38
CA ARG A 144 -11.68 -11.93 -31.72
C ARG A 144 -11.47 -13.18 -32.57
N ALA A 145 -10.88 -14.23 -32.00
CA ALA A 145 -10.64 -15.49 -32.71
C ALA A 145 -11.96 -16.16 -33.13
N ARG A 146 -12.95 -16.26 -32.23
CA ARG A 146 -14.29 -16.79 -32.55
C ARG A 146 -14.97 -15.98 -33.64
N HIS A 147 -14.94 -14.66 -33.53
CA HIS A 147 -15.55 -13.77 -34.53
C HIS A 147 -14.89 -13.94 -35.91
N SER A 148 -13.56 -14.07 -35.98
CA SER A 148 -12.85 -14.34 -37.24
C SER A 148 -13.18 -15.69 -37.86
N ALA A 149 -13.65 -16.65 -37.05
CA ALA A 149 -14.14 -17.95 -37.50
C ALA A 149 -15.64 -17.95 -37.84
N GLY A 150 -16.31 -16.78 -37.84
CA GLY A 150 -17.75 -16.66 -38.10
C GLY A 150 -18.63 -17.11 -36.94
N LEU A 151 -18.06 -17.38 -35.75
CA LEU A 151 -18.80 -17.76 -34.56
C LEU A 151 -19.16 -16.51 -33.75
N PRO A 152 -20.36 -16.43 -33.13
CA PRO A 152 -20.70 -15.30 -32.29
C PRO A 152 -19.77 -15.26 -31.08
N ALA A 153 -19.28 -14.06 -30.79
CA ALA A 153 -18.55 -13.75 -29.58
C ALA A 153 -18.50 -12.24 -29.29
N HIS A 154 -18.70 -11.86 -28.04
CA HIS A 154 -18.48 -10.50 -27.51
C HIS A 154 -17.70 -10.60 -26.20
N SER A 155 -16.52 -9.98 -26.12
CA SER A 155 -15.81 -9.74 -24.88
C SER A 155 -16.06 -8.31 -24.44
N LEU A 156 -16.88 -8.14 -23.40
CA LEU A 156 -17.31 -6.84 -22.92
C LEU A 156 -16.27 -6.29 -21.95
N ALA A 157 -15.49 -5.30 -22.37
CA ALA A 157 -14.45 -4.69 -21.54
C ALA A 157 -15.07 -3.67 -20.57
N TRP A 158 -15.59 -4.19 -19.45
CA TRP A 158 -16.32 -3.41 -18.45
C TRP A 158 -15.44 -2.42 -17.69
N GLY A 159 -15.96 -1.20 -17.52
CA GLY A 159 -15.51 -0.27 -16.49
C GLY A 159 -15.88 -0.74 -15.08
N LEU A 160 -15.59 0.10 -14.09
CA LEU A 160 -15.88 -0.20 -12.69
C LEU A 160 -17.39 -0.25 -12.44
N TRP A 161 -17.89 -1.31 -11.81
CA TRP A 161 -19.29 -1.41 -11.38
C TRP A 161 -19.46 -0.87 -9.95
N THR A 162 -20.63 -0.31 -9.64
CA THR A 162 -20.97 0.10 -8.26
C THR A 162 -21.32 -1.09 -7.35
N VAL A 163 -21.54 -2.27 -7.93
CA VAL A 163 -21.91 -3.51 -7.25
C VAL A 163 -20.95 -4.65 -7.59
N GLY A 164 -20.99 -5.75 -6.82
CA GLY A 164 -20.18 -6.95 -7.09
C GLY A 164 -18.76 -6.85 -6.52
N MET A 165 -17.74 -7.24 -7.28
CA MET A 165 -16.35 -7.32 -6.82
C MET A 165 -15.79 -5.98 -6.29
N ALA A 166 -16.31 -4.85 -6.79
CA ALA A 166 -15.96 -3.51 -6.30
C ALA A 166 -16.82 -3.05 -5.09
N GLY A 167 -18.02 -3.61 -4.93
CA GLY A 167 -18.90 -3.33 -3.78
C GLY A 167 -18.46 -3.97 -2.47
N ILE A 168 -17.45 -4.86 -2.52
CA ILE A 168 -16.84 -5.51 -1.34
C ILE A 168 -16.18 -4.49 -0.40
N LEU A 169 -15.81 -3.31 -0.90
CA LEU A 169 -15.13 -2.29 -0.09
C LEU A 169 -16.03 -1.65 0.99
N GLY A 170 -17.36 -1.60 0.81
CA GLY A 170 -18.31 -1.01 1.77
C GLY A 170 -18.08 0.48 2.12
N GLY A 171 -19.15 1.19 2.50
CA GLY A 171 -19.07 2.54 3.11
C GLY A 171 -18.22 3.58 2.37
N GLU A 172 -17.43 4.36 3.12
CA GLU A 172 -16.55 5.44 2.63
C GLU A 172 -15.43 4.95 1.71
N GLY A 173 -14.98 3.69 1.86
CA GLY A 173 -13.89 3.10 1.08
C GLY A 173 -14.28 2.86 -0.39
N ALA A 174 -15.54 2.48 -0.65
CA ALA A 174 -16.05 2.33 -2.02
C ALA A 174 -16.11 3.68 -2.75
N GLU A 175 -16.52 4.75 -2.07
CA GLU A 175 -16.53 6.09 -2.66
C GLU A 175 -15.12 6.63 -2.91
N GLN A 176 -14.19 6.41 -1.98
CA GLN A 176 -12.80 6.80 -2.16
C GLN A 176 -12.16 6.07 -3.35
N TYR A 177 -12.39 4.76 -3.47
CA TYR A 177 -11.92 3.98 -4.60
C TYR A 177 -12.52 4.46 -5.93
N ALA A 178 -13.83 4.74 -5.94
CA ALA A 178 -14.50 5.33 -7.11
C ALA A 178 -13.91 6.69 -7.49
N ARG A 179 -13.63 7.57 -6.52
CA ARG A 179 -12.97 8.86 -6.74
C ARG A 179 -11.56 8.68 -7.32
N GLN A 180 -10.78 7.76 -6.80
CA GLN A 180 -9.44 7.45 -7.30
C GLN A 180 -9.46 6.93 -8.74
N ILE A 181 -10.35 5.98 -9.06
CA ILE A 181 -10.50 5.45 -10.42
C ILE A 181 -10.95 6.54 -11.40
N ARG A 182 -11.88 7.42 -10.99
CA ARG A 182 -12.29 8.58 -11.78
C ARG A 182 -11.14 9.55 -12.03
N ALA A 183 -10.38 9.90 -11.00
CA ALA A 183 -9.26 10.84 -11.11
C ALA A 183 -8.09 10.28 -11.93
N ARG A 184 -7.83 8.97 -11.85
CA ARG A 184 -6.69 8.32 -12.53
C ARG A 184 -6.99 7.87 -13.96
N LEU A 185 -8.17 7.30 -14.17
CA LEU A 185 -8.54 6.63 -15.43
C LEU A 185 -9.68 7.34 -16.16
N GLY A 186 -10.28 8.38 -15.56
CA GLY A 186 -11.43 9.08 -16.13
C GLY A 186 -12.68 8.20 -16.24
N LEU A 187 -12.78 7.15 -15.42
CA LEU A 187 -13.91 6.21 -15.44
C LEU A 187 -14.94 6.58 -14.37
N ILE A 188 -16.20 6.63 -14.77
CA ILE A 188 -17.34 6.77 -13.86
C ILE A 188 -17.82 5.37 -13.47
N PRO A 189 -18.07 5.09 -12.17
CA PRO A 189 -18.68 3.84 -11.75
C PRO A 189 -20.04 3.60 -12.43
N ILE A 190 -20.26 2.36 -12.87
CA ILE A 190 -21.43 1.90 -13.62
C ILE A 190 -22.44 1.32 -12.65
N ASP A 191 -23.62 1.94 -12.55
CA ASP A 191 -24.76 1.35 -11.87
C ASP A 191 -25.41 0.23 -12.71
N PRO A 192 -26.21 -0.67 -12.10
CA PRO A 192 -26.80 -1.80 -12.81
C PRO A 192 -27.63 -1.44 -14.05
N ASP A 193 -28.39 -0.35 -14.01
CA ASP A 193 -29.28 0.03 -15.11
C ASP A 193 -28.46 0.57 -16.29
N SER A 194 -27.50 1.47 -16.01
CA SER A 194 -26.52 1.93 -16.99
C SER A 194 -25.71 0.78 -17.58
N GLY A 195 -25.32 -0.20 -16.74
CA GLY A 195 -24.58 -1.38 -17.15
C GLY A 195 -25.37 -2.26 -18.12
N MET A 196 -26.66 -2.48 -17.87
CA MET A 196 -27.52 -3.26 -18.79
C MET A 196 -27.81 -2.49 -20.09
N ALA A 197 -27.96 -1.16 -20.04
CA ALA A 197 -28.04 -0.36 -21.25
C ALA A 197 -26.75 -0.46 -22.10
N LEU A 198 -25.58 -0.42 -21.46
CA LEU A 198 -24.29 -0.65 -22.13
C LEU A 198 -24.15 -2.06 -22.70
N PHE A 199 -24.67 -3.08 -22.00
CA PHE A 199 -24.70 -4.46 -22.49
C PHE A 199 -25.45 -4.54 -23.83
N ASP A 200 -26.64 -3.97 -23.91
CA ASP A 200 -27.47 -3.99 -25.12
C ASP A 200 -26.79 -3.26 -26.28
N HIS A 201 -26.23 -2.06 -26.02
CA HIS A 201 -25.50 -1.30 -27.02
C HIS A 201 -24.27 -2.06 -27.52
N ALA A 202 -23.53 -2.71 -26.62
CA ALA A 202 -22.33 -3.45 -26.96
C ALA A 202 -22.62 -4.62 -27.92
N LEU A 203 -23.69 -5.39 -27.66
CA LEU A 203 -24.12 -6.48 -28.53
C LEU A 203 -24.61 -5.97 -29.90
N ALA A 204 -25.26 -4.81 -29.94
CA ALA A 204 -25.72 -4.20 -31.19
C ALA A 204 -24.57 -3.71 -32.10
N THR A 205 -23.37 -3.49 -31.56
CA THR A 205 -22.23 -3.00 -32.37
C THR A 205 -21.69 -4.03 -33.36
N GLY A 206 -21.96 -5.33 -33.13
CA GLY A 206 -21.36 -6.43 -33.89
C GLY A 206 -19.84 -6.54 -33.73
N ARG A 207 -19.22 -5.80 -32.82
CA ARG A 207 -17.76 -5.86 -32.57
C ARG A 207 -17.45 -6.96 -31.57
N ALA A 208 -16.34 -7.66 -31.79
CA ALA A 208 -15.91 -8.72 -30.88
C ALA A 208 -15.45 -8.22 -29.50
N THR A 209 -14.95 -6.98 -29.39
CA THR A 209 -14.33 -6.43 -28.16
C THR A 209 -14.79 -4.99 -27.88
N PRO A 210 -16.09 -4.74 -27.61
CA PRO A 210 -16.56 -3.41 -27.26
C PRO A 210 -16.14 -3.03 -25.83
N THR A 211 -15.71 -1.78 -25.66
CA THR A 211 -15.47 -1.19 -24.33
C THR A 211 -16.78 -0.69 -23.75
N THR A 212 -17.13 -1.18 -22.56
CA THR A 212 -18.35 -0.82 -21.84
C THR A 212 -17.99 -0.03 -20.59
N ALA A 213 -17.70 1.26 -20.80
CA ALA A 213 -17.27 2.18 -19.76
C ALA A 213 -18.00 3.52 -19.86
N LEU A 214 -18.28 4.13 -18.71
CA LEU A 214 -18.74 5.51 -18.61
C LEU A 214 -17.51 6.40 -18.40
N LEU A 215 -17.36 7.43 -19.22
CA LEU A 215 -16.19 8.31 -19.22
C LEU A 215 -16.52 9.68 -18.64
N ASP A 216 -15.68 10.17 -17.73
CA ASP A 216 -15.70 11.55 -17.28
C ASP A 216 -14.77 12.39 -18.18
N THR A 217 -15.38 13.05 -19.15
CA THR A 217 -14.64 13.92 -20.09
C THR A 217 -13.92 15.09 -19.43
N ALA A 218 -14.40 15.59 -18.28
CA ALA A 218 -13.71 16.65 -17.55
C ALA A 218 -12.43 16.11 -16.91
N ALA A 219 -12.52 15.01 -16.18
CA ALA A 219 -11.35 14.35 -15.58
C ALA A 219 -10.32 13.92 -16.64
N LEU A 220 -10.77 13.40 -17.79
CA LEU A 220 -9.87 13.07 -18.91
C LEU A 220 -9.18 14.30 -19.50
N THR A 221 -9.87 15.44 -19.56
CA THR A 221 -9.27 16.71 -20.00
C THR A 221 -8.21 17.18 -19.02
N ASP A 222 -8.46 17.05 -17.72
CA ASP A 222 -7.49 17.42 -16.68
C ASP A 222 -6.26 16.51 -16.68
N LEU A 223 -6.45 15.19 -16.82
CA LEU A 223 -5.36 14.24 -17.05
C LEU A 223 -4.53 14.60 -18.29
N ALA A 224 -5.18 15.06 -19.36
CA ALA A 224 -4.50 15.45 -20.59
C ALA A 224 -3.65 16.71 -20.39
N ARG A 225 -4.18 17.71 -19.67
CA ARG A 225 -3.44 18.93 -19.29
C ARG A 225 -2.26 18.62 -18.39
N GLY A 226 -2.42 17.68 -17.46
CA GLY A 226 -1.37 17.21 -16.55
C GLY A 226 -0.37 16.24 -17.18
N GLY A 227 -0.50 15.90 -18.47
CA GLY A 227 0.41 14.97 -19.16
C GLY A 227 0.27 13.50 -18.75
N THR A 228 -0.72 13.16 -17.91
CA THR A 228 -0.92 11.81 -17.35
C THR A 228 -2.04 11.01 -18.04
N LEU A 229 -2.64 11.53 -19.11
CA LEU A 229 -3.68 10.82 -19.86
C LEU A 229 -3.13 9.53 -20.51
N PRO A 230 -3.79 8.36 -20.29
CA PRO A 230 -3.42 7.11 -20.95
C PRO A 230 -3.36 7.27 -22.47
N ALA A 231 -2.31 6.73 -23.10
CA ALA A 231 -2.05 6.92 -24.53
C ALA A 231 -3.23 6.49 -25.42
N VAL A 232 -3.93 5.42 -25.05
CA VAL A 232 -5.11 4.90 -25.76
C VAL A 232 -6.28 5.88 -25.80
N LEU A 233 -6.35 6.84 -24.86
CA LEU A 233 -7.43 7.82 -24.76
C LEU A 233 -7.10 9.17 -25.42
N ARG A 234 -5.85 9.40 -25.86
CA ARG A 234 -5.41 10.69 -26.45
C ARG A 234 -6.21 11.10 -27.69
N GLY A 235 -6.68 10.13 -28.47
CA GLY A 235 -7.52 10.39 -29.65
C GLY A 235 -8.97 10.78 -29.33
N MET A 236 -9.42 10.60 -28.08
CA MET A 236 -10.81 10.85 -27.66
C MET A 236 -11.02 12.28 -27.13
N ILE A 237 -9.97 12.94 -26.64
CA ILE A 237 -10.05 14.28 -26.05
C ILE A 237 -9.27 15.27 -26.91
N LYS A 238 -9.93 16.35 -27.34
CA LYS A 238 -9.26 17.47 -28.01
C LYS A 238 -8.82 18.49 -26.96
N VAL A 239 -7.52 18.53 -26.68
CA VAL A 239 -6.94 19.60 -25.85
C VAL A 239 -6.48 20.75 -26.76
N PRO A 240 -6.86 22.01 -26.50
CA PRO A 240 -6.36 23.15 -27.25
C PRO A 240 -4.82 23.24 -27.16
N ALA A 241 -4.16 23.53 -28.30
CA ALA A 241 -2.69 23.52 -28.42
C ALA A 241 -1.95 24.43 -27.42
N ALA A 242 -2.62 25.44 -26.84
CA ALA A 242 -2.06 26.29 -25.79
C ALA A 242 -1.78 25.56 -24.46
N ALA A 243 -2.34 24.37 -24.24
CA ALA A 243 -2.03 23.53 -23.08
C ALA A 243 -0.89 22.53 -23.36
N ALA A 244 -0.56 22.26 -24.64
CA ALA A 244 0.58 21.44 -25.01
C ALA A 244 1.93 22.14 -24.74
N SER A 245 1.91 23.46 -24.50
CA SER A 245 3.08 24.25 -24.06
C SER A 245 3.29 24.24 -22.53
N ALA A 246 2.55 23.44 -21.76
CA ALA A 246 2.85 23.18 -20.34
C ALA A 246 4.07 22.24 -20.14
N GLY A 247 4.90 22.06 -21.16
CA GLY A 247 6.22 21.42 -21.08
C GLY A 247 7.35 22.36 -20.62
N VAL A 248 7.01 23.53 -20.09
CA VAL A 248 7.94 24.39 -19.34
C VAL A 248 7.90 23.86 -17.90
N GLY A 249 8.86 23.00 -17.54
CA GLY A 249 8.91 22.38 -16.21
C GLY A 249 8.82 23.43 -15.10
N LEU A 250 8.28 23.07 -13.94
CA LEU A 250 7.99 24.01 -12.85
C LEU A 250 9.20 24.92 -12.52
N ALA A 251 10.43 24.40 -12.63
CA ALA A 251 11.66 25.15 -12.49
C ALA A 251 11.78 26.36 -13.43
N GLN A 252 11.43 26.22 -14.72
CA GLN A 252 11.45 27.33 -15.69
C GLN A 252 10.32 28.36 -15.43
N GLN A 253 9.18 27.92 -14.91
CA GLN A 253 8.10 28.84 -14.50
C GLN A 253 8.50 29.68 -13.28
N LEU A 254 9.18 29.05 -12.31
CA LEU A 254 9.69 29.71 -11.11
C LEU A 254 10.84 30.66 -11.42
N ALA A 255 11.71 30.33 -12.38
CA ALA A 255 12.79 31.22 -12.84
C ALA A 255 12.27 32.58 -13.38
N ALA A 256 11.06 32.62 -13.92
CA ALA A 256 10.42 33.85 -14.42
C ALA A 256 9.67 34.65 -13.34
N LEU A 257 9.52 34.11 -12.13
CA LEU A 257 8.79 34.74 -11.02
C LEU A 257 9.73 35.42 -10.01
N PRO A 258 9.29 36.52 -9.37
CA PRO A 258 9.96 37.08 -8.21
C PRO A 258 10.08 36.05 -7.08
N ASP A 259 11.20 36.06 -6.35
CA ASP A 259 11.49 35.08 -5.30
C ASP A 259 10.37 34.98 -4.22
N THR A 260 9.73 36.12 -3.92
CA THR A 260 8.62 36.21 -2.95
C THR A 260 7.37 35.43 -3.35
N ASP A 261 7.19 35.15 -4.65
CA ASP A 261 5.98 34.50 -5.18
C ASP A 261 6.19 33.01 -5.44
N ARG A 262 7.46 32.54 -5.41
CA ARG A 262 7.84 31.15 -5.74
C ARG A 262 7.26 30.13 -4.76
N ASP A 263 7.31 30.41 -3.46
CA ASP A 263 6.77 29.53 -2.41
C ASP A 263 5.28 29.21 -2.61
N GLY A 264 4.49 30.24 -2.92
CA GLY A 264 3.05 30.11 -3.12
C GLY A 264 2.71 29.27 -4.34
N VAL A 265 3.48 29.43 -5.43
CA VAL A 265 3.30 28.64 -6.66
C VAL A 265 3.70 27.19 -6.43
N ILE A 266 4.85 26.92 -5.80
CA ILE A 266 5.29 25.55 -5.50
C ILE A 266 4.24 24.85 -4.62
N LEU A 267 3.80 25.49 -3.53
CA LEU A 267 2.80 24.92 -2.63
C LEU A 267 1.49 24.60 -3.36
N ARG A 268 1.04 25.47 -4.26
CA ARG A 268 -0.16 25.25 -5.06
C ARG A 268 -0.01 24.03 -5.97
N GLU A 269 1.12 23.87 -6.65
CA GLU A 269 1.38 22.72 -7.51
C GLU A 269 1.48 21.41 -6.72
N VAL A 270 2.19 21.42 -5.58
CA VAL A 270 2.28 20.27 -4.67
C VAL A 270 0.89 19.85 -4.20
N ARG A 271 0.04 20.79 -3.78
CA ARG A 271 -1.37 20.52 -3.40
C ARG A 271 -2.19 20.01 -4.57
N HIS A 272 -1.98 20.52 -5.78
CA HIS A 272 -2.66 20.05 -6.98
C HIS A 272 -2.31 18.60 -7.29
N VAL A 273 -1.02 18.24 -7.28
CA VAL A 273 -0.58 16.85 -7.50
C VAL A 273 -1.12 15.94 -6.40
N ALA A 274 -1.10 16.38 -5.13
CA ALA A 274 -1.65 15.62 -4.01
C ALA A 274 -3.16 15.37 -4.16
N SER A 275 -3.93 16.41 -4.55
CA SER A 275 -5.36 16.30 -4.79
C SER A 275 -5.70 15.28 -5.88
N ALA A 276 -4.91 15.25 -6.96
CA ALA A 276 -5.12 14.31 -8.05
C ALA A 276 -4.85 12.85 -7.64
N VAL A 277 -3.89 12.61 -6.75
CA VAL A 277 -3.59 11.26 -6.20
C VAL A 277 -4.68 10.80 -5.24
N LEU A 278 -5.17 11.71 -4.39
CA LEU A 278 -6.21 11.43 -3.40
C LEU A 278 -7.64 11.43 -4.00
N GLY A 279 -7.82 11.90 -5.24
CA GLY A 279 -9.10 11.97 -5.91
C GLY A 279 -9.98 13.16 -5.52
N HIS A 280 -9.37 14.25 -5.03
CA HIS A 280 -10.05 15.53 -4.79
C HIS A 280 -10.12 16.36 -6.08
N LEU A 281 -11.16 17.19 -6.22
CA LEU A 281 -11.38 18.03 -7.40
C LEU A 281 -10.47 19.27 -7.48
N SER A 282 -9.85 19.65 -6.36
CA SER A 282 -8.99 20.83 -6.27
C SER A 282 -7.90 20.62 -5.21
N GLY A 283 -6.74 21.25 -5.43
CA GLY A 283 -5.68 21.38 -4.42
C GLY A 283 -6.12 22.17 -3.19
N ASP A 284 -7.18 22.99 -3.28
CA ASP A 284 -7.73 23.74 -2.15
C ASP A 284 -8.32 22.82 -1.07
N ALA A 285 -8.76 21.61 -1.46
CA ALA A 285 -9.24 20.60 -0.54
C ALA A 285 -8.12 19.95 0.29
N ILE A 286 -6.85 20.17 -0.07
CA ILE A 286 -5.69 19.67 0.66
C ILE A 286 -5.26 20.72 1.67
N ASP A 287 -5.42 20.46 2.97
CA ASP A 287 -4.81 21.29 4.01
C ASP A 287 -3.27 21.22 3.88
N PRO A 288 -2.56 22.35 3.68
CA PRO A 288 -1.11 22.35 3.52
C PRO A 288 -0.32 21.85 4.74
N HIS A 289 -0.94 21.80 5.92
CA HIS A 289 -0.30 21.40 7.18
C HIS A 289 -0.83 20.08 7.74
N ALA A 290 -1.80 19.44 7.09
CA ALA A 290 -2.25 18.11 7.47
C ALA A 290 -1.25 17.03 7.00
N PRO A 291 -0.93 16.03 7.83
CA PRO A 291 -0.13 14.89 7.40
C PRO A 291 -0.79 14.15 6.25
N PHE A 292 -0.01 13.77 5.22
CA PHE A 292 -0.53 13.02 4.09
C PHE A 292 -1.17 11.67 4.50
N THR A 293 -0.64 11.01 5.53
CA THR A 293 -1.20 9.78 6.11
C THR A 293 -2.62 9.98 6.65
N GLU A 294 -2.88 11.12 7.28
CA GLU A 294 -4.22 11.51 7.75
C GLU A 294 -5.16 11.78 6.57
N LEU A 295 -4.63 12.36 5.49
CA LEU A 295 -5.37 12.61 4.25
C LEU A 295 -5.64 11.34 3.42
N GLY A 296 -5.16 10.17 3.87
CA GLY A 296 -5.42 8.89 3.22
C GLY A 296 -4.37 8.49 2.18
N PHE A 297 -3.17 9.05 2.22
CA PHE A 297 -2.05 8.50 1.46
C PHE A 297 -1.68 7.11 1.99
N ASP A 298 -1.60 6.15 1.08
CA ASP A 298 -1.00 4.84 1.30
C ASP A 298 0.37 4.74 0.60
N SER A 299 1.01 3.57 0.71
CA SER A 299 2.32 3.29 0.10
C SER A 299 2.35 3.51 -1.41
N LEU A 300 1.25 3.23 -2.12
CA LEU A 300 1.17 3.37 -3.58
C LEU A 300 0.90 4.82 -4.00
N GLY A 301 0.02 5.50 -3.28
CA GLY A 301 -0.26 6.93 -3.45
C GLY A 301 1.00 7.77 -3.22
N ALA A 302 1.83 7.42 -2.25
CA ALA A 302 3.11 8.09 -2.00
C ALA A 302 4.08 7.98 -3.20
N VAL A 303 4.21 6.79 -3.79
CA VAL A 303 5.05 6.56 -4.98
C VAL A 303 4.50 7.31 -6.19
N GLU A 304 3.18 7.28 -6.40
CA GLU A 304 2.53 7.99 -7.50
C GLU A 304 2.72 9.51 -7.38
N PHE A 305 2.51 10.06 -6.19
CA PHE A 305 2.72 11.48 -5.91
C PHE A 305 4.15 11.91 -6.16
N ARG A 306 5.14 11.16 -5.66
CA ARG A 306 6.56 11.39 -5.93
C ARG A 306 6.84 11.40 -7.43
N ASN A 307 6.35 10.40 -8.18
CA ASN A 307 6.59 10.27 -9.61
C ASN A 307 5.98 11.44 -10.40
N ARG A 308 4.72 11.80 -10.10
CA ARG A 308 4.03 12.92 -10.75
C ARG A 308 4.72 14.25 -10.43
N LEU A 309 5.12 14.45 -9.17
CA LEU A 309 5.81 15.66 -8.74
C LEU A 309 7.20 15.75 -9.37
N GLY A 310 7.97 14.67 -9.41
CA GLY A 310 9.28 14.61 -10.08
C GLY A 310 9.18 14.86 -11.59
N GLN A 311 8.12 14.39 -12.25
CA GLN A 311 7.85 14.72 -13.65
C GLN A 311 7.52 16.20 -13.85
N LEU A 312 6.71 16.79 -12.96
CA LEU A 312 6.32 18.19 -13.03
C LEU A 312 7.51 19.14 -12.78
N THR A 313 8.36 18.79 -11.82
CA THR A 313 9.50 19.62 -11.42
C THR A 313 10.78 19.35 -12.20
N GLY A 314 10.93 18.16 -12.78
CA GLY A 314 12.17 17.66 -13.35
C GLY A 314 13.20 17.20 -12.30
N LEU A 315 12.81 17.12 -11.02
CA LEU A 315 13.69 16.74 -9.91
C LEU A 315 13.65 15.23 -9.64
N THR A 316 14.78 14.72 -9.16
CA THR A 316 14.84 13.41 -8.51
C THR A 316 14.42 13.56 -7.05
N LEU A 317 13.23 13.05 -6.69
CA LEU A 317 12.69 13.16 -5.35
C LEU A 317 12.92 11.87 -4.54
N PRO A 318 13.16 11.95 -3.21
CA PRO A 318 13.38 10.79 -2.36
C PRO A 318 12.22 9.79 -2.40
N PRO A 319 12.49 8.46 -2.32
CA PRO A 319 11.44 7.44 -2.33
C PRO A 319 10.51 7.51 -1.12
N THR A 320 11.02 8.03 0.00
CA THR A 320 10.32 8.28 1.26
C THR A 320 9.68 9.66 1.35
N LEU A 321 9.58 10.44 0.26
CA LEU A 321 9.15 11.85 0.25
C LEU A 321 8.00 12.16 1.22
N VAL A 322 6.88 11.46 1.10
CA VAL A 322 5.66 11.66 1.91
C VAL A 322 5.87 11.35 3.39
N PHE A 323 6.83 10.47 3.70
CA PHE A 323 7.20 10.08 5.06
C PHE A 323 8.41 10.84 5.58
N ASP A 324 9.09 11.64 4.78
CA ASP A 324 10.16 12.54 5.23
C ASP A 324 9.68 13.97 5.37
N HIS A 325 8.70 14.32 4.53
CA HIS A 325 8.05 15.61 4.41
C HIS A 325 6.54 15.34 4.51
N ALA A 326 6.06 15.25 5.75
CA ALA A 326 4.74 14.74 6.08
C ALA A 326 3.60 15.59 5.52
N THR A 327 3.85 16.84 5.15
CA THR A 327 2.83 17.80 4.71
C THR A 327 3.15 18.39 3.34
N ALA A 328 2.14 18.92 2.65
CA ALA A 328 2.34 19.61 1.37
C ALA A 328 3.24 20.85 1.53
N ALA A 329 3.20 21.53 2.68
CA ALA A 329 4.11 22.62 2.99
C ALA A 329 5.57 22.16 3.10
N ASP A 330 5.83 21.00 3.72
CA ASP A 330 7.19 20.47 3.86
C ASP A 330 7.76 19.99 2.52
N VAL A 331 6.92 19.37 1.69
CA VAL A 331 7.31 18.98 0.33
C VAL A 331 7.59 20.21 -0.53
N ALA A 332 6.80 21.27 -0.40
CA ALA A 332 7.04 22.52 -1.12
C ALA A 332 8.38 23.16 -0.76
N LYS A 333 8.75 23.15 0.53
CA LYS A 333 10.06 23.62 0.99
C LYS A 333 11.21 22.78 0.43
N LEU A 334 11.08 21.46 0.42
CA LEU A 334 12.08 20.57 -0.19
C LEU A 334 12.23 20.85 -1.70
N VAL A 335 11.11 20.95 -2.42
CA VAL A 335 11.14 21.24 -3.86
C VAL A 335 11.84 22.58 -4.11
N ARG A 336 11.59 23.59 -3.27
CA ARG A 336 12.31 24.86 -3.35
C ARG A 336 13.81 24.70 -3.16
N SER A 337 14.25 24.03 -2.10
CA SER A 337 15.68 23.86 -1.82
C SER A 337 16.40 23.12 -2.95
N LEU A 338 15.77 22.07 -3.50
CA LEU A 338 16.32 21.29 -4.61
C LEU A 338 16.42 22.10 -5.92
N ILE A 339 15.49 23.01 -6.16
CA ILE A 339 15.55 23.93 -7.32
C ILE A 339 16.69 24.93 -7.14
N GLU A 340 16.84 25.51 -5.94
CA GLU A 340 17.92 26.46 -5.63
C GLU A 340 19.32 25.79 -5.71
N GLU A 341 19.45 24.55 -5.23
CA GLU A 341 20.67 23.74 -5.38
C GLU A 341 20.99 23.44 -6.86
N SER A 342 19.96 23.17 -7.66
CA SER A 342 20.11 22.95 -9.10
C SER A 342 20.51 24.23 -9.87
N GLU A 343 20.08 25.40 -9.40
CA GLU A 343 20.45 26.72 -9.99
C GLU A 343 21.88 27.15 -9.61
N THR A 344 22.39 26.75 -8.44
CA THR A 344 23.72 27.13 -7.94
C THR A 344 24.86 26.22 -8.44
N GLY A 345 24.56 25.15 -9.17
CA GLY A 345 25.55 24.31 -9.86
C GLY A 345 26.40 23.43 -8.93
N VAL A 346 26.06 23.33 -7.65
CA VAL A 346 26.69 22.40 -6.71
C VAL A 346 25.97 21.06 -6.80
N VAL A 347 26.24 20.30 -7.86
CA VAL A 347 25.75 18.91 -7.95
C VAL A 347 26.71 18.01 -7.16
N GLU A 348 26.53 17.96 -5.85
CA GLU A 348 26.98 16.83 -5.03
C GLU A 348 25.79 16.29 -4.24
N GLN A 349 24.78 15.79 -4.96
CA GLN A 349 23.81 14.87 -4.38
C GLN A 349 24.22 13.45 -4.80
N ALA A 350 24.81 12.72 -3.86
CA ALA A 350 24.85 11.27 -3.96
C ALA A 350 23.39 10.77 -3.97
N PRO A 351 22.96 10.00 -4.98
CA PRO A 351 21.59 9.55 -5.05
C PRO A 351 21.29 8.60 -3.86
N ALA A 352 20.41 9.04 -2.96
CA ALA A 352 19.86 8.19 -1.91
C ALA A 352 19.10 7.01 -2.54
N GLY A 353 19.36 5.78 -2.08
CA GLY A 353 18.74 4.57 -2.62
C GLY A 353 19.50 3.86 -3.75
N VAL A 354 20.76 4.17 -4.03
CA VAL A 354 21.57 3.35 -4.95
C VAL A 354 22.10 2.11 -4.24
N ARG A 355 21.73 0.93 -4.74
CA ARG A 355 22.39 -0.33 -4.41
C ARG A 355 23.88 -0.18 -4.72
N GLY A 356 24.71 -0.15 -3.67
CA GLY A 356 26.15 -0.05 -3.80
C GLY A 356 26.85 -1.37 -3.51
N THR A 357 28.18 -1.30 -3.39
CA THR A 357 29.02 -2.48 -3.20
C THR A 357 28.69 -3.22 -1.90
N LEU A 358 28.35 -2.52 -0.83
CA LEU A 358 27.98 -3.17 0.43
C LEU A 358 26.63 -3.88 0.30
N THR A 359 25.64 -3.25 -0.35
CA THR A 359 24.34 -3.86 -0.63
C THR A 359 24.50 -5.14 -1.44
N ASP A 360 25.37 -5.15 -2.45
CA ASP A 360 25.66 -6.34 -3.26
C ASP A 360 26.31 -7.47 -2.45
N LEU A 361 27.28 -7.13 -1.59
CA LEU A 361 27.96 -8.09 -0.72
C LEU A 361 27.01 -8.70 0.31
N VAL A 362 26.19 -7.86 0.96
CA VAL A 362 25.18 -8.30 1.94
C VAL A 362 24.13 -9.18 1.26
N SER A 363 23.64 -8.79 0.08
CA SER A 363 22.70 -9.59 -0.71
C SER A 363 23.30 -10.93 -1.14
N ALA A 364 24.59 -10.96 -1.49
CA ALA A 364 25.30 -12.18 -1.82
C ALA A 364 25.51 -13.09 -0.59
N ALA A 365 25.75 -12.52 0.60
CA ALA A 365 25.78 -13.27 1.85
C ALA A 365 24.41 -13.87 2.17
N GLN A 366 23.32 -13.11 2.00
CA GLN A 366 21.96 -13.61 2.20
C GLN A 366 21.62 -14.77 1.28
N ARG A 367 21.94 -14.68 -0.02
CA ARG A 367 21.73 -15.80 -0.97
C ARG A 367 22.48 -17.08 -0.62
N ARG A 368 23.56 -16.99 0.16
CA ARG A 368 24.36 -18.13 0.62
C ARG A 368 23.95 -18.63 2.02
N GLY A 369 23.00 -17.98 2.68
CA GLY A 369 22.65 -18.27 4.08
C GLY A 369 23.74 -17.84 5.08
N GLU A 370 24.62 -16.92 4.69
CA GLU A 370 25.78 -16.47 5.46
C GLU A 370 25.61 -15.02 5.94
N LEU A 371 24.38 -14.52 6.05
CA LEU A 371 24.11 -13.10 6.36
C LEU A 371 24.71 -12.64 7.69
N ALA A 372 24.82 -13.55 8.67
CA ALA A 372 25.51 -13.32 9.93
C ALA A 372 26.95 -12.80 9.77
N ALA A 373 27.66 -13.20 8.70
CA ALA A 373 29.02 -12.75 8.40
C ALA A 373 29.09 -11.30 7.92
N ALA A 374 27.97 -10.71 7.49
CA ALA A 374 27.92 -9.33 7.02
C ALA A 374 27.87 -8.31 8.17
N LEU A 375 27.29 -8.67 9.33
CA LEU A 375 27.11 -7.73 10.44
C LEU A 375 28.45 -7.12 10.96
N PRO A 376 29.53 -7.91 11.17
CA PRO A 376 30.82 -7.33 11.58
C PRO A 376 31.40 -6.35 10.56
N LEU A 377 31.20 -6.61 9.25
CA LEU A 377 31.65 -5.71 8.18
C LEU A 377 30.89 -4.37 8.24
N LEU A 378 29.58 -4.42 8.42
CA LEU A 378 28.75 -3.22 8.54
C LEU A 378 29.09 -2.40 9.79
N SER A 379 29.28 -3.07 10.94
CA SER A 379 29.72 -2.41 12.17
C SER A 379 31.09 -1.77 12.03
N ALA A 380 32.08 -2.44 11.45
CA ALA A 380 33.40 -1.85 11.20
C ALA A 380 33.33 -0.67 10.22
N SER A 381 32.49 -0.77 9.18
CA SER A 381 32.29 0.32 8.22
C SER A 381 31.66 1.55 8.86
N SER A 382 30.82 1.37 9.89
CA SER A 382 30.15 2.47 10.59
C SER A 382 31.10 3.39 11.36
N GLU A 383 32.29 2.90 11.73
CA GLU A 383 33.31 3.71 12.41
C GLU A 383 33.91 4.80 11.50
N LEU A 384 33.70 4.68 10.19
CA LEU A 384 34.14 5.67 9.20
C LEU A 384 33.10 6.77 8.95
N MET A 385 31.88 6.62 9.48
CA MET A 385 30.84 7.65 9.35
C MET A 385 31.07 8.79 10.33
N THR A 386 30.58 9.98 9.98
CA THR A 386 30.54 11.09 10.92
C THR A 386 29.65 10.75 12.10
N SER A 387 30.06 11.17 13.29
CA SER A 387 29.33 10.89 14.52
C SER A 387 29.36 12.05 15.50
N TYR A 388 28.40 12.05 16.43
CA TYR A 388 28.28 13.04 17.49
C TYR A 388 28.44 12.41 18.88
N SER A 389 29.00 13.20 19.80
CA SER A 389 29.21 12.85 21.20
C SER A 389 27.97 13.09 22.07
N VAL A 390 28.00 12.62 23.33
CA VAL A 390 26.91 12.85 24.31
C VAL A 390 26.65 14.35 24.52
N ASP A 391 27.70 15.17 24.57
CA ASP A 391 27.59 16.62 24.80
C ASP A 391 26.90 17.34 23.63
N GLU A 392 26.98 16.78 22.42
CA GLU A 392 26.35 17.31 21.21
C GLU A 392 24.94 16.75 20.98
N ALA A 393 24.57 15.68 21.68
CA ALA A 393 23.39 14.87 21.39
C ALA A 393 22.08 15.67 21.43
N ALA A 394 21.90 16.55 22.42
CA ALA A 394 20.69 17.36 22.55
C ALA A 394 20.47 18.33 21.37
N ALA A 395 21.56 18.78 20.73
CA ALA A 395 21.51 19.61 19.52
C ALA A 395 21.26 18.77 18.25
N ARG A 396 21.54 17.47 18.30
CA ARG A 396 21.31 16.50 17.22
C ARG A 396 20.00 15.72 17.38
N ARG A 397 19.06 16.23 18.19
CA ARG A 397 17.77 15.58 18.44
C ARG A 397 16.95 15.46 17.15
N PRO A 398 16.34 14.29 16.88
CA PRO A 398 15.49 14.14 15.70
C PRO A 398 14.14 14.84 15.92
N ALA A 399 13.51 15.30 14.84
CA ALA A 399 12.14 15.80 14.92
C ALA A 399 11.16 14.65 15.19
N ALA A 400 10.17 14.88 16.08
CA ALA A 400 9.02 14.00 16.22
C ALA A 400 8.06 14.26 15.05
N GLN A 401 8.06 13.37 14.06
CA GLN A 401 7.26 13.55 12.86
C GLN A 401 5.80 13.18 13.13
N LEU A 402 4.91 14.17 13.00
CA LEU A 402 3.48 13.97 13.15
C LEU A 402 2.93 13.07 12.05
N LEU A 403 2.31 11.96 12.45
CA LEU A 403 1.64 11.00 11.55
C LEU A 403 0.12 11.14 11.59
N ALA A 404 -0.45 11.50 12.74
CA ALA A 404 -1.88 11.76 12.89
C ALA A 404 -2.16 12.72 14.05
N ARG A 405 -3.20 13.55 13.89
CA ARG A 405 -3.67 14.49 14.92
C ARG A 405 -4.85 13.92 15.70
N GLY A 406 -4.74 13.93 17.02
CA GLY A 406 -5.84 13.61 17.94
C GLY A 406 -5.71 14.43 19.22
N ALA A 407 -6.82 14.60 19.93
CA ALA A 407 -6.93 15.51 21.09
C ALA A 407 -6.78 14.81 22.45
N ALA A 408 -6.87 13.49 22.51
CA ALA A 408 -6.75 12.73 23.75
C ALA A 408 -5.29 12.60 24.20
N ALA A 409 -5.07 12.72 25.53
CA ALA A 409 -3.77 12.53 26.17
C ALA A 409 -3.66 11.13 26.79
N PRO A 410 -2.49 10.46 26.74
CA PRO A 410 -1.21 10.99 26.28
C PRO A 410 -1.05 11.03 24.76
N ALA A 411 -0.15 11.91 24.30
CA ALA A 411 0.39 11.88 22.93
C ALA A 411 1.35 10.69 22.80
N LEU A 412 1.41 10.10 21.61
CA LEU A 412 2.21 8.91 21.34
C LEU A 412 3.45 9.26 20.51
N ILE A 413 4.63 8.84 20.98
CA ILE A 413 5.89 8.92 20.23
C ILE A 413 6.37 7.51 19.90
N CYS A 414 6.30 7.16 18.62
CA CYS A 414 6.72 5.89 18.09
C CYS A 414 8.23 5.89 17.78
N ILE A 415 8.94 4.87 18.27
CA ILE A 415 10.38 4.70 18.05
C ILE A 415 10.60 3.44 17.18
N PRO A 416 11.10 3.59 15.94
CA PRO A 416 11.31 2.47 15.04
C PRO A 416 12.50 1.60 15.49
N SER A 417 12.65 0.46 14.82
CA SER A 417 13.90 -0.30 14.85
C SER A 417 15.02 0.47 14.12
N PHE A 418 16.26 0.05 14.34
CA PHE A 418 17.45 0.54 13.62
C PHE A 418 17.86 -0.35 12.44
N LEU A 419 16.95 -1.20 11.95
CA LEU A 419 17.18 -1.98 10.73
C LEU A 419 17.22 -1.05 9.51
N ALA A 420 18.03 -1.41 8.51
CA ALA A 420 18.08 -0.67 7.25
C ALA A 420 16.67 -0.55 6.63
N GLY A 421 16.31 0.66 6.19
CA GLY A 421 14.99 0.96 5.65
C GLY A 421 13.89 1.20 6.69
N SER A 422 14.20 1.21 7.99
CA SER A 422 13.24 1.54 9.07
C SER A 422 12.96 3.06 9.17
N GLY A 423 11.81 3.43 9.75
CA GLY A 423 11.47 4.84 9.97
C GLY A 423 9.98 5.09 10.22
N PRO A 424 9.54 6.37 10.19
CA PRO A 424 8.17 6.79 10.50
C PRO A 424 7.06 6.05 9.73
N HIS A 425 7.33 5.64 8.48
CA HIS A 425 6.39 4.92 7.63
C HIS A 425 5.91 3.58 8.23
N GLN A 426 6.71 2.91 9.06
CA GLN A 426 6.34 1.66 9.73
C GLN A 426 5.14 1.83 10.67
N PHE A 427 4.92 3.05 11.16
CA PHE A 427 3.82 3.38 12.07
C PHE A 427 2.62 3.99 11.36
N ALA A 428 2.63 4.16 10.03
CA ALA A 428 1.55 4.85 9.32
C ALA A 428 0.19 4.15 9.49
N ARG A 429 0.17 2.80 9.42
CA ARG A 429 -1.06 2.02 9.64
C ARG A 429 -1.53 2.14 11.08
N LEU A 430 -0.62 2.02 12.05
CA LEU A 430 -0.94 2.18 13.46
C LEU A 430 -1.46 3.59 13.79
N ALA A 431 -0.85 4.62 13.20
CA ALA A 431 -1.27 6.02 13.33
C ALA A 431 -2.67 6.25 12.74
N ARG A 432 -3.05 5.56 11.67
CA ARG A 432 -4.41 5.65 11.12
C ARG A 432 -5.47 5.11 12.10
N GLU A 433 -5.14 4.05 12.83
CA GLU A 433 -6.06 3.41 13.78
C GLU A 433 -6.17 4.19 15.11
N LEU A 434 -5.06 4.73 15.62
CA LEU A 434 -5.01 5.47 16.89
C LEU A 434 -5.24 6.99 16.73
N GLY A 435 -4.94 7.51 15.54
CA GLY A 435 -4.91 8.94 15.23
C GLY A 435 -6.25 9.65 15.32
N ARG A 436 -7.37 8.90 15.25
CA ARG A 436 -8.71 9.46 15.46
C ARG A 436 -8.90 10.03 16.87
N GLU A 437 -8.13 9.53 17.83
CA GLU A 437 -8.28 9.84 19.24
C GLU A 437 -7.08 10.63 19.74
N ARG A 438 -5.86 10.16 19.45
CA ARG A 438 -4.60 10.63 20.06
C ARG A 438 -3.65 11.16 19.00
N GLN A 439 -2.84 12.15 19.37
CA GLN A 439 -1.72 12.56 18.53
C GLN A 439 -0.72 11.41 18.44
N VAL A 440 -0.34 11.04 17.21
CA VAL A 440 0.68 10.01 16.95
C VAL A 440 1.81 10.63 16.15
N SER A 441 3.01 10.58 16.69
CA SER A 441 4.24 10.98 16.01
C SER A 441 5.23 9.82 15.97
N ALA A 442 6.15 9.81 15.03
CA ALA A 442 7.22 8.83 14.96
C ALA A 442 8.59 9.49 14.81
N LEU A 443 9.60 8.88 15.40
CA LEU A 443 10.98 9.33 15.27
C LEU A 443 11.64 8.71 14.05
N ARG A 444 12.59 9.45 13.48
CA ARG A 444 13.63 8.89 12.63
C ARG A 444 14.91 8.85 13.44
N LEU A 445 15.55 7.69 13.51
CA LEU A 445 16.78 7.55 14.29
C LEU A 445 17.92 8.36 13.63
N PRO A 446 18.73 9.11 14.41
CA PRO A 446 19.87 9.86 13.89
C PRO A 446 20.85 8.97 13.11
N GLY A 447 21.35 9.47 11.99
CA GLY A 447 22.30 8.77 11.12
C GLY A 447 21.68 7.75 10.17
N MET A 448 20.34 7.60 10.15
CA MET A 448 19.64 6.77 9.15
C MET A 448 19.41 7.49 7.80
N ARG A 449 19.75 8.79 7.71
CA ARG A 449 19.81 9.55 6.46
C ARG A 449 21.25 9.90 6.17
N ALA A 450 21.60 9.94 4.88
CA ALA A 450 22.94 10.25 4.41
C ALA A 450 23.51 11.59 4.93
N SER A 451 22.63 12.55 5.25
CA SER A 451 22.98 13.86 5.78
C SER A 451 23.25 13.91 7.29
N ASP A 452 22.92 12.84 8.02
CA ASP A 452 22.85 12.86 9.48
C ASP A 452 24.08 12.17 10.08
N ASP A 453 24.60 12.74 11.17
CA ASP A 453 25.66 12.12 11.97
C ASP A 453 25.10 10.94 12.79
N LEU A 454 25.86 9.85 12.92
CA LEU A 454 25.52 8.73 13.80
C LEU A 454 25.83 9.06 15.27
N PRO A 455 25.10 8.49 16.25
CA PRO A 455 25.54 8.54 17.64
C PRO A 455 26.85 7.74 17.83
N ALA A 456 27.84 8.34 18.51
CA ALA A 456 29.11 7.67 18.77
C ALA A 456 28.97 6.49 19.77
N THR A 457 28.06 6.64 20.75
CA THR A 457 27.81 5.71 21.87
C THR A 457 26.31 5.54 22.12
N TRP A 458 25.92 4.52 22.89
CA TRP A 458 24.53 4.31 23.30
C TRP A 458 24.00 5.51 24.07
N ALA A 459 24.78 6.04 25.01
CA ALA A 459 24.42 7.23 25.78
C ALA A 459 24.14 8.44 24.87
N ALA A 460 24.91 8.65 23.79
CA ALA A 460 24.67 9.75 22.86
C ALA A 460 23.34 9.56 22.10
N ALA A 461 23.03 8.33 21.70
CA ALA A 461 21.75 8.02 21.06
C ALA A 461 20.57 8.31 22.02
N ILE A 462 20.66 7.84 23.27
CA ILE A 462 19.60 8.03 24.27
C ILE A 462 19.42 9.50 24.64
N GLU A 463 20.50 10.27 24.82
CA GLU A 463 20.42 11.70 25.12
C GLU A 463 19.76 12.49 23.98
N SER A 464 20.08 12.15 22.72
CA SER A 464 19.48 12.77 21.53
C SER A 464 17.97 12.49 21.46
N LEU A 465 17.55 11.23 21.64
CA LEU A 465 16.14 10.85 21.63
C LEU A 465 15.37 11.42 22.84
N ALA A 466 15.98 11.41 24.03
CA ALA A 466 15.40 11.96 25.25
C ALA A 466 15.18 13.48 25.14
N ALA A 467 16.08 14.22 24.45
CA ALA A 467 15.87 15.64 24.20
C ALA A 467 14.61 15.93 23.36
N THR A 468 14.28 15.06 22.40
CA THR A 468 13.00 15.16 21.66
C THR A 468 11.81 14.86 22.56
N VAL A 469 11.88 13.79 23.36
CA VAL A 469 10.77 13.39 24.26
C VAL A 469 10.53 14.45 25.34
N ALA A 470 11.58 15.01 25.94
CA ALA A 470 11.49 16.09 26.91
C ALA A 470 10.79 17.32 26.32
N SER A 471 11.12 17.69 25.08
CA SER A 471 10.46 18.80 24.39
C SER A 471 8.97 18.56 24.12
N GLU A 472 8.55 17.32 23.91
CA GLU A 472 7.13 16.98 23.76
C GLU A 472 6.40 16.89 25.10
N LEU A 473 7.08 16.47 26.17
CA LEU A 473 6.53 16.46 27.53
C LEU A 473 6.17 17.85 28.05
N GLU A 474 6.89 18.89 27.62
CA GLU A 474 6.52 20.29 27.90
C GLU A 474 5.13 20.67 27.35
N ARG A 475 4.62 19.93 26.36
CA ARG A 475 3.31 20.16 25.73
C ARG A 475 2.18 19.33 26.34
N GLY A 476 2.50 18.30 27.12
CA GLY A 476 1.53 17.44 27.79
C GLY A 476 2.03 16.01 28.02
N PRO A 477 1.19 15.12 28.56
CA PRO A 477 1.57 13.73 28.85
C PRO A 477 1.96 12.97 27.58
N VAL A 478 3.05 12.21 27.64
CA VAL A 478 3.59 11.42 26.52
C VAL A 478 3.70 9.94 26.91
N ALA A 479 3.36 9.06 25.97
CA ALA A 479 3.69 7.63 26.03
C ALA A 479 4.58 7.24 24.85
N LEU A 480 5.54 6.34 25.09
CA LEU A 480 6.48 5.85 24.07
C LEU A 480 6.01 4.51 23.52
N ILE A 481 6.08 4.34 22.20
CA ILE A 481 5.72 3.08 21.51
C ILE A 481 6.93 2.61 20.72
N GLY A 482 7.67 1.63 21.23
CA GLY A 482 8.84 1.08 20.55
C GLY A 482 8.52 -0.21 19.80
N TYR A 483 8.97 -0.31 18.55
CA TYR A 483 8.82 -1.52 17.73
C TYR A 483 10.16 -2.24 17.56
N SER A 484 10.20 -3.56 17.77
CA SER A 484 11.41 -4.38 17.68
C SER A 484 12.51 -3.82 18.60
N ALA A 485 13.74 -3.61 18.11
CA ALA A 485 14.80 -2.96 18.89
C ALA A 485 14.47 -1.51 19.32
N GLY A 486 13.50 -0.87 18.68
CA GLY A 486 12.92 0.41 19.10
C GLY A 486 12.28 0.36 20.49
N GLY A 487 11.82 -0.80 20.97
CA GLY A 487 11.34 -0.98 22.35
C GLY A 487 12.45 -0.84 23.38
N ALA A 488 13.66 -1.34 23.08
CA ALA A 488 14.81 -1.16 23.96
C ALA A 488 15.28 0.31 24.00
N LEU A 489 15.22 1.01 22.86
CA LEU A 489 15.44 2.46 22.81
C LEU A 489 14.38 3.22 23.63
N ALA A 490 13.10 2.90 23.46
CA ALA A 490 12.01 3.53 24.22
C ALA A 490 12.17 3.35 25.72
N HIS A 491 12.51 2.14 26.16
CA HIS A 491 12.79 1.83 27.56
C HIS A 491 14.00 2.63 28.10
N ALA A 492 15.12 2.67 27.38
CA ALA A 492 16.29 3.44 27.81
C ALA A 492 16.05 4.96 27.83
N VAL A 493 15.26 5.47 26.87
CA VAL A 493 14.80 6.87 26.89
C VAL A 493 13.92 7.14 28.09
N ALA A 494 13.00 6.22 28.44
CA ALA A 494 12.17 6.36 29.62
C ALA A 494 13.01 6.45 30.90
N ARG A 495 14.00 5.56 31.08
CA ARG A 495 14.95 5.62 32.20
C ARG A 495 15.63 6.99 32.28
N ARG A 496 16.14 7.49 31.15
CA ARG A 496 16.83 8.78 31.08
C ARG A 496 15.92 9.97 31.41
N ILE A 497 14.64 9.92 31.01
CA ILE A 497 13.64 10.93 31.37
C ILE A 497 13.36 10.90 32.87
N GLU A 498 13.21 9.72 33.47
CA GLU A 498 13.02 9.53 34.91
C GLU A 498 14.20 10.05 35.74
N ASP A 499 15.44 9.81 35.30
CA ASP A 499 16.64 10.38 35.94
C ASP A 499 16.67 11.91 35.89
N GLY A 500 16.05 12.49 34.87
CA GLY A 500 15.83 13.94 34.74
C GLY A 500 14.65 14.48 35.55
N GLY A 501 13.92 13.61 36.27
CA GLY A 501 12.71 13.96 37.03
C GLY A 501 11.44 14.09 36.20
N GLY A 502 11.46 13.68 34.93
CA GLY A 502 10.26 13.61 34.09
C GLY A 502 9.47 12.32 34.31
N GLU A 503 8.20 12.33 33.95
CA GLU A 503 7.30 11.18 34.08
C GLU A 503 6.61 10.91 32.74
N LEU A 504 6.70 9.67 32.26
CA LEU A 504 6.01 9.20 31.07
C LEU A 504 4.70 8.52 31.46
N ALA A 505 3.65 8.73 30.68
CA ALA A 505 2.37 8.07 30.88
C ALA A 505 2.47 6.54 30.71
N GLY A 506 3.39 6.07 29.87
CA GLY A 506 3.72 4.65 29.74
C GLY A 506 4.68 4.34 28.59
N VAL A 507 5.18 3.11 28.55
CA VAL A 507 6.01 2.56 27.48
C VAL A 507 5.35 1.30 26.91
N ALA A 508 5.05 1.26 25.61
CA ALA A 508 4.64 0.03 24.93
C ALA A 508 5.79 -0.53 24.09
N MET A 509 6.02 -1.83 24.22
CA MET A 509 7.07 -2.56 23.53
C MET A 509 6.41 -3.58 22.59
N ILE A 510 6.49 -3.34 21.29
CA ILE A 510 5.89 -4.18 20.25
C ILE A 510 6.98 -5.12 19.73
N ASP A 511 6.80 -6.40 20.00
CA ASP A 511 7.64 -7.52 19.62
C ASP A 511 9.13 -7.26 19.88
N THR A 512 9.42 -6.72 21.07
CA THR A 512 10.78 -6.42 21.50
C THR A 512 11.44 -7.66 22.13
N TYR A 513 12.67 -7.91 21.71
CA TYR A 513 13.48 -9.05 22.14
C TYR A 513 14.41 -8.67 23.30
N SER A 514 14.77 -9.68 24.11
CA SER A 514 15.61 -9.49 25.29
C SER A 514 16.97 -8.91 24.94
N PRO A 515 17.32 -7.71 25.44
CA PRO A 515 18.61 -7.11 25.21
C PRO A 515 19.73 -7.79 26.02
N GLN A 516 19.48 -8.72 26.93
CA GLN A 516 20.61 -9.36 27.62
C GLN A 516 21.21 -10.54 26.85
N ASP A 517 20.43 -11.14 25.96
CA ASP A 517 20.92 -12.23 25.13
C ASP A 517 21.51 -11.68 23.83
N VAL A 518 22.81 -11.40 23.86
CA VAL A 518 23.57 -10.85 22.73
C VAL A 518 23.44 -11.75 21.49
N GLU A 519 23.46 -13.06 21.70
CA GLU A 519 23.39 -14.03 20.60
C GLU A 519 21.97 -14.11 20.03
N LEU A 520 20.95 -14.04 20.87
CA LEU A 520 19.57 -13.91 20.44
C LEU A 520 19.33 -12.65 19.62
N ASN A 521 19.75 -11.47 20.11
CA ASN A 521 19.61 -10.22 19.37
C ASN A 521 20.31 -10.28 18.01
N ARG A 522 21.51 -10.86 17.98
CA ARG A 522 22.26 -11.05 16.73
C ARG A 522 21.47 -11.91 15.75
N ARG A 523 20.85 -13.00 16.21
CA ARG A 523 19.98 -13.86 15.38
C ARG A 523 18.73 -13.12 14.91
N VAL A 524 18.03 -12.42 15.79
CA VAL A 524 16.83 -11.62 15.47
C VAL A 524 17.15 -10.59 14.38
N LEU A 525 18.21 -9.80 14.58
CA LEU A 525 18.63 -8.77 13.63
C LEU A 525 19.05 -9.38 12.29
N THR A 526 19.72 -10.55 12.31
CA THR A 526 20.10 -11.27 11.10
C THR A 526 18.86 -11.76 10.33
N ASP A 527 17.91 -12.42 11.02
CA ASP A 527 16.70 -12.95 10.36
C ASP A 527 15.80 -11.81 9.86
N ALA A 528 15.64 -10.75 10.65
CA ALA A 528 14.88 -9.57 10.26
C ALA A 528 15.51 -8.85 9.07
N LEU A 529 16.83 -8.65 9.05
CA LEU A 529 17.53 -8.12 7.88
C LEU A 529 17.38 -9.03 6.67
N GLY A 530 17.46 -10.35 6.86
CA GLY A 530 17.27 -11.33 5.79
C GLY A 530 15.88 -11.24 5.16
N GLN A 531 14.85 -11.08 5.99
CA GLN A 531 13.49 -10.85 5.52
C GLN A 531 13.32 -9.49 4.85
N ILE A 532 13.93 -8.43 5.37
CA ILE A 532 13.91 -7.10 4.72
C ILE A 532 14.58 -7.16 3.34
N LEU A 533 15.69 -7.89 3.18
CA LEU A 533 16.36 -8.05 1.89
C LEU A 533 15.54 -8.88 0.88
N LEU A 534 14.67 -9.76 1.38
CA LEU A 534 13.72 -10.54 0.56
C LEU A 534 12.45 -9.76 0.25
N ARG A 535 12.02 -8.88 1.15
CA ARG A 535 10.89 -7.96 0.99
C ARG A 535 11.37 -6.75 0.19
N ASP A 536 11.17 -6.74 -1.13
CA ASP A 536 11.57 -5.59 -1.96
C ASP A 536 10.65 -4.38 -1.66
N ASN A 537 11.00 -3.61 -0.63
CA ASN A 537 10.17 -2.54 -0.09
C ASN A 537 10.36 -1.28 -0.94
N ALA A 538 9.48 -1.08 -1.92
CA ALA A 538 9.59 0.01 -2.91
C ALA A 538 9.63 1.44 -2.32
N LEU A 539 9.23 1.60 -1.05
CA LEU A 539 9.27 2.87 -0.31
C LEU A 539 10.64 3.18 0.30
N THR A 540 11.35 2.18 0.79
CA THR A 540 12.66 2.31 1.45
C THR A 540 13.57 1.19 0.95
N PRO A 541 14.16 1.33 -0.24
CA PRO A 541 15.16 0.37 -0.70
C PRO A 541 16.33 0.34 0.28
N VAL A 542 16.81 -0.86 0.58
CA VAL A 542 18.04 -1.04 1.37
C VAL A 542 19.22 -0.55 0.52
N ASP A 543 19.92 0.46 1.02
CA ASP A 543 21.12 1.02 0.40
C ASP A 543 22.35 0.88 1.31
N ASP A 544 23.53 1.21 0.75
CA ASP A 544 24.81 1.06 1.47
C ASP A 544 24.82 1.90 2.74
N HIS A 545 24.29 3.12 2.69
CA HIS A 545 24.23 4.00 3.86
C HIS A 545 23.37 3.40 4.96
N GLY A 546 22.15 2.98 4.66
CA GLY A 546 21.23 2.37 5.63
C GLY A 546 21.80 1.10 6.26
N LEU A 547 22.54 0.29 5.49
CA LEU A 547 23.23 -0.89 6.00
C LEU A 547 24.37 -0.53 6.97
N VAL A 548 25.17 0.49 6.65
CA VAL A 548 26.26 0.94 7.53
C VAL A 548 25.71 1.62 8.79
N ALA A 549 24.66 2.44 8.66
CA ALA A 549 23.96 3.06 9.78
C ALA A 549 23.40 2.02 10.75
N MET A 550 22.75 0.98 10.24
CA MET A 550 22.34 -0.18 11.04
C MET A 550 23.53 -0.82 11.75
N GLY A 551 24.66 -1.00 11.07
CA GLY A 551 25.90 -1.51 11.68
C GLY A 551 26.40 -0.67 12.86
N GLY A 552 26.25 0.66 12.77
CA GLY A 552 26.57 1.61 13.85
C GLY A 552 25.67 1.45 15.06
N TYR A 553 24.35 1.35 14.86
CA TYR A 553 23.42 1.06 15.94
C TYR A 553 23.67 -0.31 16.56
N VAL A 554 23.96 -1.34 15.77
CA VAL A 554 24.29 -2.68 16.29
C VAL A 554 25.51 -2.64 17.21
N ARG A 555 26.54 -1.85 16.85
CA ARG A 555 27.76 -1.68 17.66
C ARG A 555 27.43 -1.05 19.01
N ILE A 556 26.77 0.11 19.02
CA ILE A 556 26.47 0.82 20.27
C ILE A 556 25.37 0.13 21.08
N TYR A 557 24.48 -0.64 20.43
CA TYR A 557 23.41 -1.36 21.12
C TYR A 557 23.98 -2.25 22.21
N ALA A 558 25.15 -2.86 22.01
CA ALA A 558 25.83 -3.72 22.99
C ALA A 558 26.22 -3.00 24.30
N GLU A 559 26.31 -1.67 24.32
CA GLU A 559 26.65 -0.85 25.49
C GLU A 559 25.47 -0.63 26.45
N ARG A 560 24.26 -1.04 26.05
CA ARG A 560 23.03 -0.85 26.84
C ARG A 560 23.11 -1.48 28.23
N GLU A 561 22.46 -0.82 29.18
CA GLU A 561 22.32 -1.31 30.56
C GLU A 561 20.90 -1.79 30.85
N ALA A 562 20.79 -2.66 31.85
CA ALA A 562 19.56 -3.34 32.22
C ALA A 562 18.97 -2.76 33.51
N GLU A 563 18.36 -1.59 33.41
CA GLU A 563 17.80 -0.86 34.55
C GLU A 563 16.28 -0.77 34.50
N PRO A 564 15.55 -1.01 35.59
CA PRO A 564 14.09 -0.89 35.57
C PRO A 564 13.63 0.58 35.41
N ILE A 565 12.48 0.75 34.80
CA ILE A 565 11.76 2.03 34.68
C ILE A 565 10.51 2.03 35.58
N ALA A 566 10.12 3.21 36.06
CA ALA A 566 8.91 3.41 36.85
C ALA A 566 7.65 3.51 35.97
N ALA A 567 7.79 3.99 34.73
CA ALA A 567 6.68 4.13 33.79
C ALA A 567 5.94 2.79 33.59
N PRO A 568 4.59 2.78 33.59
CA PRO A 568 3.82 1.59 33.27
C PRO A 568 4.20 1.05 31.89
N THR A 569 4.35 -0.27 31.75
CA THR A 569 4.78 -0.88 30.49
C THR A 569 3.76 -1.88 29.96
N LEU A 570 3.59 -1.95 28.64
CA LEU A 570 2.83 -2.99 27.94
C LEU A 570 3.75 -3.70 26.96
N ASN A 571 3.66 -5.03 26.90
CA ASN A 571 4.34 -5.82 25.88
C ASN A 571 3.33 -6.47 24.95
N LEU A 572 3.55 -6.35 23.64
CA LEU A 572 2.76 -7.02 22.62
C LEU A 572 3.66 -7.97 21.85
N ARG A 573 3.29 -9.25 21.80
CA ARG A 573 4.10 -10.31 21.17
C ARG A 573 3.39 -10.88 19.96
N ALA A 574 4.15 -11.07 18.89
CA ALA A 574 3.72 -11.83 17.73
C ALA A 574 3.65 -13.32 18.09
N THR A 575 2.61 -14.03 17.66
CA THR A 575 2.47 -15.47 17.92
C THR A 575 3.34 -16.33 16.99
N VAL A 576 3.67 -15.82 15.80
CA VAL A 576 4.55 -16.46 14.83
C VAL A 576 5.96 -15.90 15.03
N THR A 577 6.87 -16.76 15.50
CA THR A 577 8.25 -16.36 15.68
C THR A 577 8.97 -16.26 14.34
N LEU A 578 9.98 -15.39 14.28
CA LEU A 578 10.96 -15.39 13.20
C LEU A 578 11.59 -16.80 13.08
N SER A 579 11.84 -17.24 11.85
CA SER A 579 12.01 -18.64 11.42
C SER A 579 13.13 -19.44 12.11
N SER A 580 13.94 -18.77 12.92
CA SER A 580 15.11 -19.31 13.64
C SER A 580 14.84 -19.62 15.13
N PHE A 581 13.62 -19.46 15.64
CA PHE A 581 13.31 -19.61 17.07
C PHE A 581 12.41 -20.82 17.36
N GLY A 582 12.78 -21.63 18.36
CA GLY A 582 11.95 -22.72 18.89
C GLY A 582 10.83 -22.24 19.82
N ASP A 583 10.09 -23.18 20.42
CA ASP A 583 8.78 -22.96 21.09
C ASP A 583 8.75 -22.07 22.35
N VAL A 584 9.86 -21.54 22.85
CA VAL A 584 9.83 -20.73 24.09
C VAL A 584 10.86 -19.61 24.03
N GLU A 585 10.37 -18.37 24.04
CA GLU A 585 11.19 -17.22 24.32
C GLU A 585 10.60 -16.44 25.51
N PRO A 586 11.32 -16.35 26.63
CA PRO A 586 10.84 -15.57 27.76
C PRO A 586 10.88 -14.08 27.39
N VAL A 587 9.74 -13.41 27.57
CA VAL A 587 9.71 -11.96 27.75
C VAL A 587 10.72 -11.65 28.87
N PRO A 588 11.72 -10.79 28.63
CA PRO A 588 12.71 -10.46 29.65
C PRO A 588 12.02 -9.76 30.83
N ALA A 589 11.92 -10.48 31.95
CA ALA A 589 11.21 -10.04 33.15
C ALA A 589 11.73 -8.72 33.77
N TRP A 590 12.93 -8.25 33.39
CA TRP A 590 13.48 -6.98 33.87
C TRP A 590 13.27 -5.80 32.92
N GLN A 591 12.86 -6.03 31.66
CA GLN A 591 12.43 -4.93 30.79
C GLN A 591 11.05 -4.38 31.22
N HIS A 592 10.28 -5.17 31.98
CA HIS A 592 9.05 -4.76 32.66
C HIS A 592 8.40 -5.93 33.42
N ASP A 593 7.51 -5.59 34.37
CA ASP A 593 6.54 -6.49 35.02
C ASP A 593 5.09 -6.27 34.52
N GLY A 594 4.92 -5.52 33.42
CA GLY A 594 3.62 -5.13 32.86
C GLY A 594 2.87 -6.23 32.08
N PRO A 595 1.60 -5.98 31.71
CA PRO A 595 0.77 -6.93 30.95
C PRO A 595 1.41 -7.33 29.60
N VAL A 596 1.16 -8.58 29.19
CA VAL A 596 1.60 -9.14 27.91
C VAL A 596 0.38 -9.50 27.06
N GLY A 597 0.22 -8.83 25.92
CA GLY A 597 -0.73 -9.18 24.87
C GLY A 597 -0.07 -10.04 23.79
N HIS A 598 -0.85 -10.92 23.16
CA HIS A 598 -0.39 -11.75 22.03
C HIS A 598 -1.27 -11.47 20.82
N ILE A 599 -0.64 -11.30 19.65
CA ILE A 599 -1.30 -10.91 18.40
C ILE A 599 -0.96 -11.92 17.32
N GLU A 600 -1.98 -12.39 16.59
CA GLU A 600 -1.81 -13.42 15.58
C GLU A 600 -1.09 -12.89 14.33
N GLY A 601 0.21 -13.11 14.27
CA GLY A 601 1.07 -12.60 13.21
C GLY A 601 2.53 -12.88 13.50
N ASP A 602 3.39 -12.49 12.56
CA ASP A 602 4.84 -12.47 12.68
C ASP A 602 5.38 -11.09 13.12
N HIS A 603 6.70 -11.02 13.28
CA HIS A 603 7.43 -9.82 13.70
C HIS A 603 7.09 -8.56 12.89
N PHE A 604 6.75 -8.69 11.61
CA PHE A 604 6.45 -7.54 10.74
C PHE A 604 4.95 -7.27 10.67
N SER A 605 4.17 -8.33 10.48
CA SER A 605 2.72 -8.24 10.35
C SER A 605 2.02 -7.73 11.60
N ILE A 606 2.63 -7.86 12.79
CA ILE A 606 2.10 -7.26 14.03
C ILE A 606 1.85 -5.75 13.91
N ILE A 607 2.66 -5.02 13.15
CA ILE A 607 2.49 -3.57 12.95
C ILE A 607 1.99 -3.22 11.54
N GLU A 608 2.02 -4.18 10.62
CA GLU A 608 1.55 -4.05 9.24
C GLU A 608 0.10 -4.56 9.08
N GLU A 609 -0.09 -5.86 8.82
CA GLU A 609 -1.41 -6.46 8.62
C GLU A 609 -2.30 -6.40 9.86
N GLN A 610 -1.71 -6.56 11.05
CA GLN A 610 -2.42 -6.61 12.34
C GLN A 610 -2.44 -5.27 13.08
N ALA A 611 -2.16 -4.16 12.38
CA ALA A 611 -2.13 -2.82 12.98
C ALA A 611 -3.42 -2.46 13.74
N ALA A 612 -4.58 -2.94 13.30
CA ALA A 612 -5.87 -2.69 13.95
C ALA A 612 -5.99 -3.42 15.30
N GLU A 613 -5.54 -4.68 15.38
CA GLU A 613 -5.51 -5.44 16.63
C GLU A 613 -4.49 -4.85 17.60
N THR A 614 -3.28 -4.54 17.11
CA THR A 614 -2.23 -3.84 17.88
C THR A 614 -2.73 -2.51 18.44
N ALA A 615 -3.43 -1.70 17.63
CA ALA A 615 -4.03 -0.46 18.08
C ALA A 615 -5.12 -0.69 19.15
N ALA A 616 -5.91 -1.75 19.04
CA ALA A 616 -6.94 -2.07 20.04
C ALA A 616 -6.32 -2.41 21.40
N HIS A 617 -5.24 -3.20 21.43
CA HIS A 617 -4.50 -3.50 22.64
C HIS A 617 -3.88 -2.24 23.26
N LEU A 618 -3.22 -1.41 22.46
CA LEU A 618 -2.65 -0.13 22.91
C LEU A 618 -3.71 0.79 23.50
N ARG A 619 -4.86 0.93 22.83
CA ARG A 619 -5.98 1.77 23.29
C ARG A 619 -6.49 1.30 24.64
N HIS A 620 -6.80 0.01 24.76
CA HIS A 620 -7.31 -0.57 26.01
C HIS A 620 -6.34 -0.33 27.19
N TRP A 621 -5.04 -0.51 26.95
CA TRP A 621 -4.03 -0.27 27.96
C TRP A 621 -3.91 1.21 28.32
N LEU A 622 -3.79 2.11 27.34
CA LEU A 622 -3.69 3.56 27.58
C LEU A 622 -4.91 4.13 28.32
N ASP A 623 -6.10 3.63 28.02
CA ASP A 623 -7.32 4.04 28.71
C ASP A 623 -7.35 3.56 30.15
N SER A 624 -6.74 2.40 30.45
CA SER A 624 -6.62 1.91 31.84
C SER A 624 -5.64 2.73 32.68
N LEU A 625 -4.64 3.35 32.06
CA LEU A 625 -3.69 4.27 32.72
C LEU A 625 -4.28 5.66 32.98
N SER A 626 -5.27 6.06 32.19
CA SER A 626 -5.93 7.37 32.32
C SER A 626 -7.02 7.38 33.41
N GLY A 627 -7.39 6.19 33.92
CA GLY A 627 -8.47 5.99 34.89
C GLY A 627 -8.03 5.74 36.34
N SER A 628 -6.73 5.83 36.65
CA SER A 628 -6.17 5.61 37.99
C SER A 628 -5.87 6.89 38.75
#